data_AF-A0A382KBX6-F1
#
_entry.id   AF-A0A382KBX6-F1
#
_cell.length_a   1.000
_cell.length_b   1.000
_cell.length_c   1.000
_cell.angle_alpha   90.00
_cell.angle_beta   90.00
_cell.angle_gamma   90.00
#
_symmetry.space_group_name_H-M   'P 1'
#
loop_
_entity.id
_entity.type
_entity.pdbx_description
1 polymer ?
#
loop_
_entity_poly.entity_id
_entity_poly.type
_entity_poly.pdbx_seq_one_letter_code
_entity_poly.pdbx_strand_id
1 'polypeptide(L)'
;MPRTAKKKKPVVSSAKASKYDAHHAVINNTYGDFADLRHQLSESKEDVAERAKLLQIFSSCNDSQRSWLLLEDYFNKLNLARKDFSQDDWWGGMAKSTGDVRLEDLALVFMKSGRSVPNELMPYANFTRFAEVEQAEKDHQLFKGLEEWMFPPTPVHLDAPRAALRVVGRLVEDTELPGLHKLGVEIHVIRPRTGDRVKTLEDMADLTMRAAHEQELFPSADWSFIRWSSGVRHNYNTEAELISLDGAELLKWLVQWGKSGR
;
A
#
# COMPACT_ATOMS: atom_id res chain seq x y z
N MET A 1 -40.04 -34.21 29.62
CA MET A 1 -39.02 -34.06 28.56
C MET A 1 -37.68 -33.73 29.22
N PRO A 2 -36.69 -34.62 29.23
CA PRO A 2 -35.43 -34.40 29.95
C PRO A 2 -34.48 -33.50 29.14
N ARG A 3 -33.81 -32.56 29.83
CA ARG A 3 -32.79 -31.67 29.24
C ARG A 3 -31.51 -32.46 28.97
N THR A 4 -31.09 -32.51 27.71
CA THR A 4 -29.83 -33.11 27.28
C THR A 4 -28.66 -32.15 27.55
N ALA A 5 -27.65 -32.62 28.30
CA ALA A 5 -26.42 -31.89 28.56
C ALA A 5 -25.52 -31.88 27.31
N LYS A 6 -25.06 -30.70 26.89
CA LYS A 6 -24.12 -30.55 25.75
C LYS A 6 -22.72 -31.02 26.17
N LYS A 7 -22.16 -31.97 25.40
CA LYS A 7 -20.76 -32.45 25.52
C LYS A 7 -19.78 -31.28 25.28
N LYS A 8 -18.86 -31.06 26.23
CA LYS A 8 -17.69 -30.19 26.05
C LYS A 8 -16.74 -30.81 25.02
N LYS A 9 -16.33 -30.05 24.00
CA LYS A 9 -15.27 -30.42 23.07
C LYS A 9 -13.90 -30.42 23.80
N PRO A 10 -12.99 -31.35 23.49
CA PRO A 10 -11.67 -31.36 24.10
C PRO A 10 -10.84 -30.19 23.54
N VAL A 11 -10.24 -29.40 24.41
CA VAL A 11 -9.22 -28.42 24.06
C VAL A 11 -7.98 -29.20 23.62
N VAL A 12 -7.60 -29.06 22.36
CA VAL A 12 -6.34 -29.61 21.83
C VAL A 12 -5.20 -28.86 22.52
N SER A 13 -4.44 -29.55 23.37
CA SER A 13 -3.34 -28.95 24.11
C SER A 13 -2.17 -28.59 23.16
N SER A 14 -1.60 -27.40 23.35
CA SER A 14 -0.49 -26.81 22.59
C SER A 14 0.84 -27.57 22.70
N ALA A 15 0.91 -28.63 23.51
CA ALA A 15 2.13 -29.40 23.73
C ALA A 15 2.60 -30.18 22.48
N LYS A 16 1.71 -30.45 21.52
CA LYS A 16 2.08 -31.13 20.25
C LYS A 16 2.67 -30.17 19.21
N ALA A 17 2.32 -28.89 19.23
CA ALA A 17 2.91 -27.88 18.35
C ALA A 17 4.38 -27.60 18.73
N SER A 18 4.68 -27.56 20.03
CA SER A 18 6.04 -27.38 20.55
C SER A 18 7.03 -28.48 20.12
N LYS A 19 6.57 -29.74 19.98
CA LYS A 19 7.43 -30.83 19.47
C LYS A 19 7.73 -30.71 17.97
N TYR A 20 6.82 -30.17 17.18
CA TYR A 20 7.03 -29.96 15.75
C TYR A 20 8.00 -28.80 15.50
N ASP A 21 7.86 -27.70 16.24
CA ASP A 21 8.80 -26.56 16.18
C ASP A 21 10.20 -26.94 16.63
N ALA A 22 10.32 -27.68 17.74
CA ALA A 22 11.62 -28.14 18.21
C ALA A 22 12.31 -29.07 17.20
N HIS A 23 11.55 -29.91 16.49
CA HIS A 23 12.11 -30.81 15.48
C HIS A 23 12.55 -30.06 14.21
N HIS A 24 11.83 -29.02 13.79
CA HIS A 24 12.26 -28.17 12.68
C HIS A 24 13.42 -27.25 13.02
N ALA A 25 13.47 -26.71 14.25
CA ALA A 25 14.63 -25.98 14.75
C ALA A 25 15.87 -26.88 14.76
N VAL A 26 15.76 -28.12 15.23
CA VAL A 26 16.85 -29.10 15.24
C VAL A 26 17.24 -29.54 13.82
N ILE A 27 16.29 -29.73 12.90
CA ILE A 27 16.60 -30.07 11.49
C ILE A 27 17.27 -28.89 10.77
N ASN A 28 16.80 -27.66 10.96
CA ASN A 28 17.44 -26.48 10.37
C ASN A 28 18.84 -26.24 10.95
N ASN A 29 19.02 -26.41 12.26
CA ASN A 29 20.35 -26.34 12.87
C ASN A 29 21.26 -27.43 12.31
N THR A 30 20.81 -28.69 12.31
CA THR A 30 21.67 -29.80 11.86
C THR A 30 22.00 -29.72 10.38
N TYR A 31 21.04 -29.42 9.50
CA TYR A 31 21.32 -29.27 8.06
C TYR A 31 22.08 -27.98 7.72
N GLY A 32 21.87 -26.89 8.48
CA GLY A 32 22.65 -25.65 8.36
C GLY A 32 24.10 -25.84 8.81
N ASP A 33 24.31 -26.38 10.01
CA ASP A 33 25.63 -26.65 10.58
C ASP A 33 26.46 -27.59 9.68
N PHE A 34 25.84 -28.61 9.07
CA PHE A 34 26.53 -29.50 8.12
C PHE A 34 26.79 -28.84 6.75
N ALA A 35 25.96 -27.90 6.31
CA ALA A 35 26.23 -27.11 5.10
C ALA A 35 27.40 -26.15 5.33
N ASP A 36 27.45 -25.52 6.50
CA ASP A 36 28.52 -24.61 6.91
C ASP A 36 29.85 -25.32 7.10
N LEU A 37 29.84 -26.50 7.74
CA LEU A 37 31.02 -27.35 7.84
C LEU A 37 31.51 -27.81 6.46
N ARG A 38 30.62 -28.09 5.51
CA ARG A 38 31.01 -28.41 4.13
C ARG A 38 31.60 -27.21 3.40
N HIS A 39 31.05 -26.02 3.60
CA HIS A 39 31.60 -24.79 3.03
C HIS A 39 33.00 -24.51 3.60
N GLN A 40 33.14 -24.57 4.92
CA GLN A 40 34.41 -24.43 5.63
C GLN A 40 35.47 -25.46 5.22
N LEU A 41 35.06 -26.70 4.90
CA LEU A 41 35.96 -27.74 4.39
C LEU A 41 36.29 -27.57 2.90
N SER A 42 35.47 -26.84 2.15
CA SER A 42 35.65 -26.62 0.70
C SER A 42 36.48 -25.38 0.37
N GLU A 43 36.54 -24.39 1.27
CA GLU A 43 37.24 -23.14 1.03
C GLU A 43 38.75 -23.26 1.25
N SER A 44 39.53 -22.84 0.25
CA SER A 44 40.99 -22.77 0.40
C SER A 44 41.38 -21.57 1.28
N LYS A 45 42.47 -21.69 2.04
CA LYS A 45 42.99 -20.57 2.85
C LYS A 45 43.35 -19.35 2.02
N GLU A 46 43.70 -19.56 0.74
CA GLU A 46 44.02 -18.51 -0.20
C GLU A 46 42.77 -17.70 -0.58
N ASP A 47 41.66 -18.37 -0.87
CA ASP A 47 40.37 -17.72 -1.18
C ASP A 47 39.88 -16.87 0.00
N VAL A 48 39.98 -17.41 1.24
CA VAL A 48 39.62 -16.67 2.46
C VAL A 48 40.50 -15.42 2.61
N ALA A 49 41.81 -15.55 2.35
CA ALA A 49 42.74 -14.42 2.45
C ALA A 49 42.49 -13.34 1.38
N GLU A 50 42.13 -13.73 0.14
CA GLU A 50 41.73 -12.78 -0.90
C GLU A 50 40.48 -11.99 -0.51
N ARG A 51 39.44 -12.70 -0.03
CA ARG A 51 38.19 -12.07 0.41
C ARG A 51 38.41 -11.15 1.62
N ALA A 52 39.24 -11.56 2.59
CA ALA A 52 39.61 -10.72 3.72
C ALA A 52 40.28 -9.40 3.29
N LYS A 53 41.13 -9.42 2.25
CA LYS A 53 41.74 -8.20 1.69
C LYS A 53 40.68 -7.27 1.09
N LEU A 54 39.69 -7.82 0.36
CA LEU A 54 38.59 -7.02 -0.20
C LEU A 54 37.80 -6.33 0.92
N LEU A 55 37.47 -7.06 2.00
CA LEU A 55 36.78 -6.51 3.16
C LEU A 55 37.60 -5.42 3.88
N GLN A 56 38.92 -5.59 3.98
CA GLN A 56 39.78 -4.58 4.56
C GLN A 56 39.73 -3.27 3.76
N ILE A 57 39.80 -3.33 2.43
CA ILE A 57 39.67 -2.16 1.57
C ILE A 57 38.25 -1.56 1.68
N PHE A 58 37.22 -2.41 1.69
CA PHE A 58 35.82 -2.01 1.83
C PHE A 58 35.54 -1.25 3.15
N SER A 59 36.08 -1.73 4.27
CA SER A 59 35.90 -1.12 5.59
C SER A 59 36.46 0.31 5.65
N SER A 60 37.62 0.55 5.03
CA SER A 60 38.33 1.84 5.03
C SER A 60 37.92 2.80 3.90
N CYS A 61 37.03 2.37 3.00
CA CYS A 61 36.68 3.14 1.82
C CYS A 61 35.65 4.24 2.13
N ASN A 62 36.03 5.51 1.98
CA ASN A 62 35.13 6.65 2.23
C ASN A 62 34.14 6.92 1.07
N ASP A 63 34.43 6.43 -0.14
CA ASP A 63 33.58 6.64 -1.30
C ASP A 63 32.47 5.57 -1.34
N SER A 64 31.21 6.03 -1.29
CA SER A 64 30.04 5.15 -1.34
C SER A 64 29.94 4.35 -2.63
N GLN A 65 30.34 4.88 -3.79
CA GLN A 65 30.24 4.15 -5.05
C GLN A 65 31.34 3.09 -5.17
N ARG A 66 32.55 3.43 -4.74
CA ARG A 66 33.67 2.50 -4.74
C ARG A 66 33.51 1.36 -3.73
N SER A 67 33.04 1.68 -2.52
CA SER A 67 32.73 0.66 -1.51
C SER A 67 31.63 -0.29 -1.98
N TRP A 68 30.66 0.22 -2.74
CA TRP A 68 29.60 -0.60 -3.33
C TRP A 68 30.15 -1.63 -4.33
N LEU A 69 31.07 -1.23 -5.23
CA LEU A 69 31.69 -2.15 -6.19
C LEU A 69 32.58 -3.20 -5.49
N LEU A 70 33.34 -2.78 -4.47
CA LEU A 70 34.17 -3.72 -3.68
C LEU A 70 33.32 -4.79 -2.99
N LEU A 71 32.13 -4.40 -2.53
CA LEU A 71 31.20 -5.33 -1.91
C LEU A 71 30.57 -6.28 -2.96
N GLU A 72 30.31 -5.81 -4.18
CA GLU A 72 29.89 -6.70 -5.27
C GLU A 72 30.97 -7.71 -5.65
N ASP A 73 32.23 -7.28 -5.76
CA ASP A 73 33.35 -8.18 -6.03
C ASP A 73 33.49 -9.24 -4.93
N TYR A 74 33.31 -8.84 -3.66
CA TYR A 74 33.26 -9.76 -2.53
C TYR A 74 32.11 -10.77 -2.65
N PHE A 75 30.89 -10.32 -2.96
CA PHE A 75 29.76 -11.23 -3.14
C PHE A 75 29.92 -12.15 -4.35
N ASN A 76 30.48 -11.67 -5.46
CA ASN A 76 30.79 -12.49 -6.63
C ASN A 76 31.75 -13.64 -6.28
N LYS A 77 32.75 -13.38 -5.42
CA LYS A 77 33.66 -14.43 -4.90
C LYS A 77 32.95 -15.47 -4.03
N LEU A 78 31.81 -15.13 -3.45
CA LEU A 78 30.94 -16.05 -2.70
C LEU A 78 29.80 -16.64 -3.55
N ASN A 79 29.73 -16.35 -4.86
CA ASN A 79 28.60 -16.66 -5.73
C ASN A 79 27.25 -16.13 -5.20
N LEU A 80 27.28 -14.99 -4.51
CA LEU A 80 26.10 -14.31 -3.99
C LEU A 80 25.85 -13.03 -4.77
N ALA A 81 24.63 -12.55 -4.74
CA ALA A 81 24.24 -11.26 -5.29
C ALA A 81 23.48 -10.45 -4.23
N ARG A 82 23.49 -9.12 -4.35
CA ARG A 82 22.80 -8.23 -3.41
C ARG A 82 21.29 -8.47 -3.33
N LYS A 83 20.68 -8.93 -4.44
CA LYS A 83 19.27 -9.34 -4.50
C LYS A 83 18.93 -10.48 -3.54
N ASP A 84 19.94 -11.23 -3.06
CA ASP A 84 19.76 -12.33 -2.13
C ASP A 84 19.56 -11.86 -0.68
N PHE A 85 19.67 -10.55 -0.42
CA PHE A 85 19.54 -9.90 0.90
C PHE A 85 18.39 -8.88 0.96
N SER A 86 17.34 -9.06 0.14
CA SER A 86 16.30 -8.07 -0.19
C SER A 86 15.28 -7.71 0.90
N GLN A 87 15.49 -8.10 2.16
CA GLN A 87 14.50 -7.90 3.21
C GLN A 87 14.41 -6.45 3.71
N ASP A 88 15.49 -5.67 3.61
CA ASP A 88 15.55 -4.27 4.09
C ASP A 88 16.54 -3.42 3.26
N ASP A 89 16.40 -2.08 3.26
CA ASP A 89 17.41 -1.16 2.72
C ASP A 89 18.62 -1.05 3.67
N TRP A 90 19.39 -2.14 3.76
CA TRP A 90 20.55 -2.27 4.65
C TRP A 90 21.76 -1.44 4.20
N TRP A 91 21.85 -1.10 2.91
CA TRP A 91 22.98 -0.38 2.35
C TRP A 91 23.06 1.06 2.87
N GLY A 92 21.92 1.75 3.02
CA GLY A 92 21.89 3.16 3.41
C GLY A 92 22.52 3.44 4.78
N GLY A 93 22.42 2.51 5.73
CA GLY A 93 23.10 2.60 7.03
C GLY A 93 24.60 2.27 6.93
N MET A 94 24.92 1.17 6.26
CA MET A 94 26.30 0.65 6.13
C MET A 94 27.22 1.58 5.31
N ALA A 95 26.68 2.28 4.32
CA ALA A 95 27.44 3.26 3.53
C ALA A 95 27.95 4.43 4.39
N LYS A 96 27.32 4.70 5.54
CA LYS A 96 27.70 5.78 6.46
C LYS A 96 28.69 5.34 7.54
N SER A 97 28.73 4.05 7.89
CA SER A 97 29.71 3.50 8.82
C SER A 97 31.06 3.28 8.12
N THR A 98 32.16 3.22 8.86
CA THR A 98 33.51 2.89 8.35
C THR A 98 34.26 2.05 9.38
N GLY A 99 35.33 1.38 8.94
CA GLY A 99 36.13 0.48 9.77
C GLY A 99 35.36 -0.77 10.20
N ASP A 100 35.66 -1.25 11.40
CA ASP A 100 35.11 -2.50 11.94
C ASP A 100 33.59 -2.47 12.05
N VAL A 101 33.00 -1.32 12.38
CA VAL A 101 31.54 -1.14 12.47
C VAL A 101 30.85 -1.46 11.15
N ARG A 102 31.47 -1.13 10.01
CA ARG A 102 30.93 -1.46 8.68
C ARG A 102 30.96 -2.97 8.42
N LEU A 103 31.98 -3.67 8.92
CA LEU A 103 32.08 -5.13 8.82
C LEU A 103 31.09 -5.82 9.75
N GLU A 104 30.86 -5.28 10.94
CA GLU A 104 29.79 -5.74 11.84
C GLU A 104 28.40 -5.58 11.19
N ASP A 105 28.13 -4.43 10.58
CA ASP A 105 26.87 -4.19 9.85
C ASP A 105 26.70 -5.20 8.70
N LEU A 106 27.79 -5.57 8.01
CA LEU A 106 27.76 -6.59 6.96
C LEU A 106 27.49 -7.99 7.53
N ALA A 107 28.12 -8.35 8.64
CA ALA A 107 27.85 -9.62 9.32
C ALA A 107 26.39 -9.70 9.79
N LEU A 108 25.81 -8.59 10.26
CA LEU A 108 24.39 -8.50 10.62
C LEU A 108 23.48 -8.77 9.43
N VAL A 109 23.82 -8.33 8.21
CA VAL A 109 23.04 -8.62 7.00
C VAL A 109 23.02 -10.12 6.69
N PHE A 110 24.16 -10.81 6.84
CA PHE A 110 24.21 -12.28 6.69
C PHE A 110 23.30 -12.97 7.71
N MET A 111 23.42 -12.61 8.99
CA MET A 111 22.60 -13.19 10.07
C MET A 111 21.10 -12.93 9.87
N LYS A 112 20.70 -11.70 9.50
CA LYS A 112 19.29 -11.35 9.21
C LYS A 112 18.71 -12.14 8.03
N SER A 113 19.53 -12.42 7.02
CA SER A 113 19.10 -13.21 5.86
C SER A 113 19.04 -14.72 6.12
N GLY A 114 19.34 -15.17 7.35
CA GLY A 114 19.38 -16.59 7.71
C GLY A 114 20.50 -17.37 7.02
N ARG A 115 21.54 -16.66 6.55
CA ARG A 115 22.71 -17.24 5.91
C ARG A 115 23.84 -17.36 6.93
N SER A 116 24.72 -18.33 6.73
CA SER A 116 25.93 -18.43 7.52
C SER A 116 26.90 -17.30 7.23
N VAL A 117 27.59 -16.87 8.29
CA VAL A 117 28.56 -15.77 8.20
C VAL A 117 29.88 -16.33 7.67
N PRO A 118 30.45 -15.75 6.61
CA PRO A 118 31.75 -16.16 6.08
C PRO A 118 32.86 -16.06 7.13
N ASN A 119 33.85 -16.95 7.06
CA ASN A 119 34.93 -17.08 8.06
C ASN A 119 35.68 -15.75 8.32
N GLU A 120 35.91 -14.96 7.28
CA GLU A 120 36.58 -13.67 7.37
C GLU A 120 35.75 -12.58 8.09
N LEU A 121 34.42 -12.75 8.17
CA LEU A 121 33.50 -11.86 8.87
C LEU A 121 33.14 -12.34 10.28
N MET A 122 33.40 -13.61 10.61
CA MET A 122 33.15 -14.18 11.94
C MET A 122 33.73 -13.36 13.11
N PRO A 123 34.93 -12.73 13.02
CA PRO A 123 35.45 -11.90 14.10
C PRO A 123 34.59 -10.66 14.42
N TYR A 124 33.81 -10.19 13.43
CA TYR A 124 32.93 -9.03 13.53
C TYR A 124 31.46 -9.43 13.75
N ALA A 125 31.16 -10.73 13.83
CA ALA A 125 29.80 -11.23 14.05
C ALA A 125 29.40 -11.05 15.52
N ASN A 126 28.71 -9.95 15.82
CA ASN A 126 28.18 -9.68 17.15
C ASN A 126 26.77 -10.27 17.33
N PHE A 127 26.71 -11.50 17.83
CA PHE A 127 25.45 -12.22 18.09
C PHE A 127 24.57 -11.55 19.15
N THR A 128 25.18 -10.84 20.12
CA THR A 128 24.43 -10.09 21.14
C THR A 128 23.68 -8.93 20.49
N ARG A 129 24.38 -8.14 19.67
CA ARG A 129 23.79 -7.02 18.90
C ARG A 129 22.72 -7.53 17.93
N PHE A 130 22.91 -8.69 17.31
CA PHE A 130 21.91 -9.32 16.46
C PHE A 130 20.63 -9.67 17.24
N ALA A 131 20.75 -10.31 18.41
CA ALA A 131 19.61 -10.65 19.26
C ALA A 131 18.83 -9.41 19.73
N GLU A 132 19.52 -8.32 20.07
CA GLU A 132 18.89 -7.04 20.42
C GLU A 132 18.10 -6.44 19.25
N VAL A 133 18.66 -6.48 18.03
CA VAL A 133 17.98 -5.98 16.82
C VAL A 133 16.76 -6.84 16.48
N GLU A 134 16.89 -8.16 16.55
CA GLU A 134 15.77 -9.07 16.29
C GLU A 134 14.64 -8.87 17.32
N GLN A 135 14.98 -8.65 18.59
CA GLN A 135 14.01 -8.34 19.63
C GLN A 135 13.32 -7.00 19.37
N ALA A 136 14.08 -5.96 19.02
CA ALA A 136 13.53 -4.64 18.71
C ALA A 136 12.59 -4.67 17.49
N GLU A 137 12.89 -5.49 16.47
CA GLU A 137 12.00 -5.69 15.32
C GLU A 137 10.71 -6.42 15.70
N LYS A 138 10.80 -7.48 16.52
CA LYS A 138 9.62 -8.18 17.06
C LYS A 138 8.75 -7.24 17.89
N ASP A 139 9.37 -6.42 18.74
CA ASP A 139 8.68 -5.43 19.55
C ASP A 139 8.03 -4.37 18.65
N HIS A 140 8.72 -3.88 17.62
CA HIS A 140 8.16 -2.93 16.65
C HIS A 140 6.97 -3.53 15.89
N GLN A 141 7.06 -4.78 15.44
CA GLN A 141 5.95 -5.48 14.79
C GLN A 141 4.75 -5.64 15.74
N LEU A 142 5.00 -5.98 17.01
CA LEU A 142 3.96 -6.05 18.03
C LEU A 142 3.32 -4.69 18.26
N PHE A 143 4.12 -3.63 18.42
CA PHE A 143 3.63 -2.26 18.59
C PHE A 143 2.81 -1.80 17.40
N LYS A 144 3.27 -2.04 16.18
CA LYS A 144 2.53 -1.72 14.96
C LYS A 144 1.21 -2.49 14.89
N GLY A 145 1.22 -3.78 15.22
CA GLY A 145 -0.01 -4.58 15.29
C GLY A 145 -0.98 -4.07 16.36
N LEU A 146 -0.47 -3.62 17.51
CA LEU A 146 -1.28 -2.99 18.56
C LEU A 146 -1.78 -1.60 18.13
N GLU A 147 -0.98 -0.81 17.43
CA GLU A 147 -1.37 0.48 16.88
C GLU A 147 -2.49 0.31 15.85
N GLU A 148 -2.34 -0.61 14.91
CA GLU A 148 -3.38 -0.97 13.94
C GLU A 148 -4.63 -1.54 14.63
N TRP A 149 -4.51 -2.16 15.81
CA TRP A 149 -5.65 -2.65 16.57
C TRP A 149 -6.36 -1.54 17.36
N MET A 150 -5.61 -0.62 17.98
CA MET A 150 -6.13 0.52 18.74
C MET A 150 -6.67 1.62 17.84
N PHE A 151 -6.00 1.84 16.71
CA PHE A 151 -6.27 2.85 15.70
C PHE A 151 -6.29 2.17 14.32
N PRO A 152 -7.31 1.34 14.03
CA PRO A 152 -7.41 0.70 12.74
C PRO A 152 -7.36 1.77 11.64
N PRO A 153 -6.54 1.57 10.59
CA PRO A 153 -6.53 2.50 9.47
C PRO A 153 -7.96 2.66 9.00
N THR A 154 -8.39 3.92 8.80
CA THR A 154 -9.75 4.22 8.37
C THR A 154 -10.05 3.31 7.17
N PRO A 155 -11.05 2.43 7.25
CA PRO A 155 -11.38 1.59 6.12
C PRO A 155 -11.61 2.52 4.95
N VAL A 156 -10.98 2.23 3.81
CA VAL A 156 -11.37 2.84 2.53
C VAL A 156 -12.81 2.40 2.32
N HIS A 157 -13.74 3.23 2.80
CA HIS A 157 -15.10 2.80 3.01
C HIS A 157 -15.65 2.38 1.64
N LEU A 158 -16.26 1.19 1.58
CA LEU A 158 -17.08 0.79 0.44
C LEU A 158 -18.21 1.81 0.16
N ASP A 159 -18.47 2.69 1.15
CA ASP A 159 -19.44 3.79 1.23
C ASP A 159 -18.89 5.17 0.86
N ALA A 160 -17.66 5.29 0.35
CA ALA A 160 -17.30 6.53 -0.35
C ALA A 160 -18.23 6.66 -1.58
N PRO A 161 -18.87 7.83 -1.83
CA PRO A 161 -19.79 8.00 -2.93
C PRO A 161 -19.11 7.57 -4.23
N ARG A 162 -19.59 6.46 -4.78
CA ARG A 162 -19.02 5.89 -6.01
C ARG A 162 -19.33 6.76 -7.20
N ALA A 163 -20.40 7.56 -7.13
CA ALA A 163 -20.79 8.47 -8.17
C ALA A 163 -20.79 9.91 -7.66
N ALA A 164 -20.41 10.85 -8.52
CA ALA A 164 -20.46 12.28 -8.24
C ALA A 164 -21.20 12.99 -9.36
N LEU A 165 -21.79 14.13 -9.03
CA LEU A 165 -22.45 15.01 -9.99
C LEU A 165 -21.62 16.28 -10.18
N ARG A 166 -21.45 16.69 -11.44
CA ARG A 166 -20.88 17.99 -11.80
C ARG A 166 -21.86 18.72 -12.71
N VAL A 167 -22.05 20.01 -12.49
CA VAL A 167 -23.01 20.80 -13.28
C VAL A 167 -22.26 21.95 -13.94
N VAL A 168 -22.21 21.95 -15.27
CA VAL A 168 -21.41 22.92 -16.03
C VAL A 168 -22.33 23.92 -16.70
N GLY A 169 -22.12 25.20 -16.40
CA GLY A 169 -22.78 26.31 -17.09
C GLY A 169 -22.00 26.76 -18.31
N ARG A 170 -22.68 26.96 -19.44
CA ARG A 170 -22.13 27.52 -20.68
C ARG A 170 -23.02 28.66 -21.17
N LEU A 171 -22.42 29.68 -21.76
CA LEU A 171 -23.15 30.76 -22.42
C LEU A 171 -23.60 30.27 -23.81
N VAL A 172 -24.89 30.41 -24.10
CA VAL A 172 -25.50 30.02 -25.37
C VAL A 172 -26.17 31.25 -25.97
N GLU A 173 -25.85 31.59 -27.21
CA GLU A 173 -26.53 32.69 -27.91
C GLU A 173 -28.00 32.33 -28.16
N ASP A 174 -28.88 33.32 -27.93
CA ASP A 174 -30.29 33.15 -28.22
C ASP A 174 -30.54 33.20 -29.73
N THR A 175 -31.21 32.17 -30.25
CA THR A 175 -31.58 32.08 -31.67
C THR A 175 -32.65 33.10 -32.06
N GLU A 176 -33.44 33.58 -31.09
CA GLU A 176 -34.54 34.52 -31.33
C GLU A 176 -34.10 35.99 -31.23
N LEU A 177 -33.11 36.28 -30.38
CA LEU A 177 -32.62 37.62 -30.09
C LEU A 177 -31.10 37.70 -30.24
N PRO A 178 -30.58 38.10 -31.41
CA PRO A 178 -29.13 38.21 -31.62
C PRO A 178 -28.51 39.21 -30.64
N GLY A 179 -27.48 38.79 -29.92
CA GLY A 179 -26.80 39.55 -28.87
C GLY A 179 -27.29 39.29 -27.45
N LEU A 180 -28.36 38.51 -27.27
CA LEU A 180 -28.76 37.99 -25.96
C LEU A 180 -28.09 36.61 -25.73
N HIS A 181 -27.51 36.41 -24.55
CA HIS A 181 -26.98 35.12 -24.15
C HIS A 181 -27.85 34.49 -23.05
N LYS A 182 -28.14 33.21 -23.19
CA LYS A 182 -28.80 32.34 -22.22
C LYS A 182 -27.77 31.47 -21.50
N LEU A 183 -28.10 30.97 -20.32
CA LEU A 183 -27.25 30.01 -19.60
C LEU A 183 -27.68 28.59 -19.98
N GLY A 184 -26.86 27.89 -20.76
CA GLY A 184 -26.99 26.45 -20.96
C GLY A 184 -26.37 25.69 -19.80
N VAL A 185 -27.08 24.70 -19.26
CA VAL A 185 -26.59 23.85 -18.17
C VAL A 185 -26.44 22.41 -18.67
N GLU A 186 -25.25 21.85 -18.48
CA GLU A 186 -24.92 20.44 -18.75
C GLU A 186 -24.79 19.68 -17.42
N ILE A 187 -25.39 18.50 -17.35
CA ILE A 187 -25.33 17.65 -16.16
C ILE A 187 -24.38 16.49 -16.43
N HIS A 188 -23.31 16.40 -15.64
CA HIS A 188 -22.29 15.37 -15.74
C HIS A 188 -22.41 14.39 -14.57
N VAL A 189 -22.60 13.11 -14.88
CA VAL A 189 -22.58 12.03 -13.89
C VAL A 189 -21.27 11.26 -14.04
N ILE A 190 -20.46 11.30 -12.98
CA ILE A 190 -19.15 10.67 -12.94
C ILE A 190 -19.28 9.35 -12.17
N ARG A 191 -18.93 8.22 -12.80
CA ARG A 191 -18.87 6.89 -12.14
C ARG A 191 -17.50 6.24 -12.35
N PRO A 192 -17.03 5.35 -11.45
CA PRO A 192 -15.65 4.85 -11.47
C PRO A 192 -15.38 3.91 -12.64
N ARG A 193 -16.43 3.22 -13.13
CA ARG A 193 -16.33 2.29 -14.27
C ARG A 193 -16.63 2.93 -15.61
N THR A 194 -17.49 3.94 -15.61
CA THR A 194 -18.08 4.49 -16.84
C THR A 194 -17.47 5.84 -17.22
N GLY A 195 -16.76 6.48 -16.28
CA GLY A 195 -16.19 7.80 -16.45
C GLY A 195 -17.24 8.90 -16.35
N ASP A 196 -16.90 10.06 -16.89
CA ASP A 196 -17.77 11.23 -17.00
C ASP A 196 -18.71 11.08 -18.20
N ARG A 197 -20.02 11.23 -17.97
CA ARG A 197 -21.03 11.24 -19.02
C ARG A 197 -22.00 12.40 -18.84
N VAL A 198 -22.28 13.09 -19.94
CA VAL A 198 -23.38 14.05 -20.04
C VAL A 198 -24.69 13.28 -19.96
N LYS A 199 -25.64 13.81 -19.18
CA LYS A 199 -26.91 13.20 -18.87
C LYS A 199 -28.06 14.18 -19.07
N THR A 200 -29.16 13.70 -19.61
CA THR A 200 -30.36 14.50 -19.85
C THR A 200 -31.26 14.55 -18.62
N LEU A 201 -32.35 15.34 -18.67
CA LEU A 201 -33.35 15.37 -17.60
C LEU A 201 -34.15 14.06 -17.52
N GLU A 202 -34.31 13.34 -18.63
CA GLU A 202 -34.90 12.01 -18.64
C GLU A 202 -34.02 11.00 -17.91
N ASP A 203 -32.70 11.04 -18.14
CA ASP A 203 -31.74 10.23 -17.37
C ASP A 203 -31.82 10.51 -15.86
N MET A 204 -32.02 11.77 -15.45
CA MET A 204 -32.21 12.13 -14.04
C MET A 204 -33.49 11.53 -13.46
N ALA A 205 -34.58 11.53 -14.25
CA ALA A 205 -35.84 10.89 -13.86
C ALA A 205 -35.65 9.38 -13.69
N ASP A 206 -34.95 8.74 -14.61
CA ASP A 206 -34.58 7.33 -14.56
C ASP A 206 -33.80 6.98 -13.29
N LEU A 207 -32.81 7.80 -12.92
CA LEU A 207 -32.04 7.61 -11.68
C LEU A 207 -32.93 7.65 -10.44
N THR A 208 -33.92 8.55 -10.42
CA THR A 208 -34.88 8.65 -9.30
C THR A 208 -35.91 7.53 -9.27
N MET A 209 -36.19 6.90 -10.41
CA MET A 209 -37.16 5.79 -10.52
C MET A 209 -36.52 4.41 -10.26
N ARG A 210 -35.21 4.27 -10.44
CA ARG A 210 -34.46 3.04 -10.11
C ARG A 210 -34.29 2.88 -8.60
N ALA A 211 -34.04 1.64 -8.17
CA ALA A 211 -34.12 1.24 -6.77
C ALA A 211 -33.18 2.03 -5.82
N ALA A 212 -33.55 2.08 -4.54
CA ALA A 212 -32.94 2.86 -3.45
C ALA A 212 -31.40 2.76 -3.34
N HIS A 213 -30.81 1.70 -3.88
CA HIS A 213 -29.36 1.52 -3.96
C HIS A 213 -28.65 2.60 -4.81
N GLU A 214 -29.31 3.26 -5.77
CA GLU A 214 -28.70 4.36 -6.52
C GLU A 214 -28.50 5.60 -5.64
N GLN A 215 -29.40 5.87 -4.68
CA GLN A 215 -29.25 6.99 -3.74
C GLN A 215 -28.00 6.87 -2.87
N GLU A 216 -27.65 5.65 -2.47
CA GLU A 216 -26.48 5.36 -1.62
C GLU A 216 -25.15 5.56 -2.36
N LEU A 217 -25.17 5.61 -3.70
CA LEU A 217 -23.96 5.80 -4.52
C LEU A 217 -23.53 7.26 -4.63
N PHE A 218 -24.41 8.23 -4.34
CA PHE A 218 -24.15 9.66 -4.49
C PHE A 218 -24.04 10.36 -3.13
N PRO A 219 -23.28 11.46 -3.03
CA PRO A 219 -23.39 12.37 -1.90
C PRO A 219 -24.83 12.87 -1.74
N SER A 220 -25.26 13.12 -0.51
CA SER A 220 -26.62 13.64 -0.22
C SER A 220 -26.92 14.95 -0.96
N ALA A 221 -25.91 15.81 -1.10
CA ALA A 221 -25.97 17.04 -1.87
C ALA A 221 -26.29 16.76 -3.35
N ASP A 222 -25.56 15.87 -4.00
CA ASP A 222 -25.74 15.55 -5.42
C ASP A 222 -27.09 14.87 -5.66
N TRP A 223 -27.50 13.97 -4.77
CA TRP A 223 -28.80 13.31 -4.86
C TRP A 223 -29.96 14.31 -4.74
N SER A 224 -29.82 15.35 -3.92
CA SER A 224 -30.83 16.42 -3.85
C SER A 224 -30.98 17.17 -5.17
N PHE A 225 -29.90 17.32 -5.96
CA PHE A 225 -29.98 17.88 -7.31
C PHE A 225 -30.76 16.97 -8.25
N ILE A 226 -30.38 15.69 -8.29
CA ILE A 226 -30.97 14.68 -9.19
C ILE A 226 -32.48 14.60 -8.95
N ARG A 227 -32.90 14.65 -7.68
CA ARG A 227 -34.31 14.68 -7.32
C ARG A 227 -35.02 15.96 -7.76
N TRP A 228 -34.36 17.11 -7.61
CA TRP A 228 -34.91 18.38 -8.05
C TRP A 228 -35.03 18.46 -9.57
N SER A 229 -34.00 18.10 -10.32
CA SER A 229 -33.98 18.12 -11.79
C SER A 229 -35.04 17.18 -12.38
N SER A 230 -35.23 16.00 -11.78
CA SER A 230 -36.33 15.09 -12.11
C SER A 230 -37.71 15.72 -11.90
N GLY A 231 -37.86 16.62 -10.92
CA GLY A 231 -39.11 17.34 -10.64
C GLY A 231 -39.42 18.48 -11.62
N VAL A 232 -38.40 19.22 -12.09
CA VAL A 232 -38.58 20.36 -13.01
C VAL A 232 -38.64 19.93 -14.50
N ARG A 233 -38.44 18.63 -14.79
CA ARG A 233 -38.39 18.09 -16.17
C ARG A 233 -39.56 18.47 -17.08
N HIS A 234 -40.76 18.69 -16.53
CA HIS A 234 -41.95 19.03 -17.32
C HIS A 234 -41.89 20.42 -17.97
N ASN A 235 -40.97 21.28 -17.52
CA ASN A 235 -40.80 22.64 -18.03
C ASN A 235 -39.73 22.73 -19.13
N TYR A 236 -39.01 21.64 -19.40
CA TYR A 236 -37.85 21.62 -20.28
C TYR A 236 -37.95 20.51 -21.33
N ASN A 237 -37.16 20.63 -22.41
CA ASN A 237 -36.94 19.52 -23.32
C ASN A 237 -36.14 18.42 -22.59
N THR A 238 -36.76 17.26 -22.36
CA THR A 238 -36.18 16.19 -21.54
C THR A 238 -35.09 15.40 -22.24
N GLU A 239 -35.03 15.43 -23.57
CA GLU A 239 -34.02 14.76 -24.40
C GLU A 239 -32.80 15.64 -24.67
N ALA A 240 -32.86 16.93 -24.32
CA ALA A 240 -31.73 17.84 -24.53
C ALA A 240 -30.61 17.59 -23.50
N GLU A 241 -29.39 17.46 -24.00
CA GLU A 241 -28.17 17.40 -23.17
C GLU A 241 -27.79 18.77 -22.55
N LEU A 242 -28.26 19.84 -23.18
CA LEU A 242 -28.04 21.22 -22.77
C LEU A 242 -29.37 21.88 -22.40
N ILE A 243 -29.53 22.23 -21.13
CA ILE A 243 -30.74 22.86 -20.61
C ILE A 243 -30.58 24.37 -20.67
N SER A 244 -31.31 25.03 -21.56
CA SER A 244 -31.30 26.49 -21.65
C SER A 244 -32.13 27.11 -20.54
N LEU A 245 -31.50 27.95 -19.71
CA LEU A 245 -32.14 28.73 -18.66
C LEU A 245 -32.19 30.21 -19.07
N ASP A 246 -33.36 30.81 -18.99
CA ASP A 246 -33.57 32.23 -19.22
C ASP A 246 -34.52 32.88 -18.18
N GLY A 247 -34.52 34.21 -18.15
CA GLY A 247 -35.41 35.03 -17.34
C GLY A 247 -35.58 34.56 -15.89
N ALA A 248 -36.82 34.22 -15.52
CA ALA A 248 -37.17 33.82 -14.16
C ALA A 248 -36.64 32.43 -13.76
N GLU A 249 -36.38 31.55 -14.73
CA GLU A 249 -35.89 30.21 -14.48
C GLU A 249 -34.42 30.21 -14.08
N LEU A 250 -33.63 31.06 -14.74
CA LEU A 250 -32.25 31.34 -14.34
C LEU A 250 -32.19 31.84 -12.89
N LEU A 251 -33.08 32.75 -12.50
CA LEU A 251 -33.13 33.27 -11.12
C LEU A 251 -33.49 32.18 -10.10
N LYS A 252 -34.47 31.33 -10.40
CA LYS A 252 -34.84 30.18 -9.56
C LYS A 252 -33.65 29.23 -9.40
N TRP A 253 -32.94 28.96 -10.48
CA TRP A 253 -31.75 28.10 -10.48
C TRP A 253 -30.63 28.69 -9.62
N LEU A 254 -30.33 29.99 -9.77
CA LEU A 254 -29.29 30.68 -9.00
C LEU A 254 -29.62 30.76 -7.50
N VAL A 255 -30.88 30.97 -7.14
CA VAL A 255 -31.30 30.98 -5.72
C VAL A 255 -31.14 29.59 -5.10
N GLN A 256 -31.46 28.54 -5.84
CA GLN A 256 -31.47 27.17 -5.33
C GLN A 256 -30.08 26.52 -5.33
N TRP A 257 -29.25 26.81 -6.33
CA TRP A 257 -27.95 26.14 -6.55
C TRP A 257 -26.75 27.09 -6.66
N GLY A 258 -26.94 28.41 -6.79
CA GLY A 258 -25.84 29.36 -6.97
C GLY A 258 -24.88 29.49 -5.79
N LYS A 259 -25.25 28.97 -4.60
CA LYS A 259 -24.38 28.88 -3.42
C LYS A 259 -23.64 27.55 -3.31
N SER A 260 -24.09 26.52 -4.02
CA SER A 260 -23.42 25.24 -4.08
C SER A 260 -22.43 25.29 -5.24
N GLY A 261 -21.12 25.35 -4.96
CA GLY A 261 -20.06 25.37 -5.98
C GLY A 261 -19.90 24.02 -6.70
N ARG A 262 -20.99 23.55 -7.31
CA ARG A 262 -21.13 22.31 -8.06
C ARG A 262 -20.72 22.46 -9.52
#